data_AF-A0A0R0CA09-F1
#
_entry.id   AF-A0A0R0CA09-F1
#
_cell.length_a   1.000
_cell.length_b   1.000
_cell.length_c   1.000
_cell.angle_alpha   90.00
_cell.angle_beta   90.00
_cell.angle_gamma   90.00
#
_symmetry.space_group_name_H-M   'P 1'
#
loop_
_entity.id
_entity.type
_entity.pdbx_description
1 polymer ?
#
loop_
_entity_poly.entity_id
_entity_poly.type
_entity_poly.pdbx_seq_one_letter_code
_entity_poly.pdbx_strand_id
1 'polypeptide(L)' 'MSKKQLPPVLGAEHKAVIKAVSGQIQNEALCVAPMDRALCQEAIARCYEYLGLKCPEILFFSSPQAILKHL' A
#
# COMPACT_ATOMS: atom_id res chain seq x y z
N MET A 1 -18.57 26.76 28.42
CA MET A 1 -18.05 25.88 27.36
C MET A 1 -18.88 24.61 27.32
N SER A 2 -19.73 24.45 26.29
CA SER A 2 -20.63 23.30 26.20
C SER A 2 -19.82 22.07 25.80
N LYS A 3 -19.83 21.03 26.64
CA LYS A 3 -19.24 19.73 26.32
C LYS A 3 -20.05 19.17 25.15
N LYS A 4 -19.50 19.17 23.94
CA LYS A 4 -20.11 18.50 22.78
C LYS A 4 -20.17 17.00 23.09
N GLN A 5 -21.31 16.55 23.59
CA GLN A 5 -21.59 15.16 23.86
C GLN A 5 -21.88 14.48 22.53
N LEU A 6 -21.10 13.45 22.18
CA LEU A 6 -21.35 12.67 20.98
C LEU A 6 -22.73 12.00 21.10
N PRO A 7 -23.58 12.05 20.06
CA PRO A 7 -24.87 11.37 20.10
C PRO A 7 -24.67 9.86 20.33
N PRO A 8 -25.53 9.22 21.14
CA PRO A 8 -25.36 7.81 21.56
C PRO A 8 -25.45 6.81 20.40
N VAL A 9 -26.00 7.23 19.26
CA VAL A 9 -26.08 6.44 18.04
C VAL A 9 -25.58 7.29 16.88
N LEU A 10 -24.51 6.83 16.25
CA LEU A 10 -24.03 7.41 15.00
C LEU A 10 -25.06 7.14 13.90
N GLY A 11 -25.61 8.21 13.32
CA GLY A 11 -26.51 8.12 12.16
C GLY A 11 -25.83 7.45 10.96
N ALA A 12 -26.62 7.03 9.97
CA ALA A 12 -26.12 6.32 8.78
C ALA A 12 -25.00 7.10 8.05
N GLU A 13 -25.13 8.43 7.98
CA GLU A 13 -24.13 9.32 7.38
C GLU A 13 -22.79 9.28 8.12
N HIS A 14 -22.81 9.34 9.46
CA HIS A 14 -21.60 9.24 10.27
C HIS A 14 -20.92 7.87 10.10
N LYS A 15 -21.70 6.79 10.01
CA LYS A 15 -21.17 5.44 9.75
C LYS A 15 -20.54 5.33 8.36
N ALA A 16 -21.14 5.96 7.35
CA ALA A 16 -20.58 6.00 5.99
C ALA A 16 -19.25 6.76 5.95
N VAL A 17 -19.17 7.92 6.62
CA VAL A 17 -17.94 8.71 6.74
C VAL A 17 -16.85 7.91 7.46
N ILE A 18 -17.17 7.28 8.61
CA ILE A 18 -16.21 6.45 9.34
C ILE A 18 -15.69 5.31 8.46
N LYS A 19 -16.57 4.62 7.73
CA LYS A 19 -16.17 3.54 6.82
C LYS A 19 -15.23 4.02 5.71
N ALA A 20 -15.52 5.18 5.11
CA ALA A 20 -14.67 5.76 4.07
C ALA A 20 -13.29 6.14 4.61
N VAL A 21 -13.25 6.82 5.76
CA VAL A 21 -12.00 7.24 6.41
C VAL A 21 -11.19 6.02 6.87
N SER A 22 -11.83 4.99 7.44
CA SER A 22 -11.15 3.74 7.80
C SER A 22 -10.55 3.03 6.58
N GLY A 23 -11.25 3.04 5.43
CA GLY A 23 -10.72 2.49 4.19
C GLY A 23 -9.51 3.27 3.65
N GLN A 24 -9.52 4.60 3.75
CA GLN A 24 -8.39 5.44 3.37
C GLN A 24 -7.17 5.20 4.29
N ILE A 25 -7.37 5.21 5.60
CA ILE A 25 -6.31 4.93 6.58
C ILE A 25 -5.73 3.54 6.37
N GLN A 26 -6.58 2.53 6.11
CA GLN A 26 -6.11 1.18 5.82
C GLN A 26 -5.29 1.14 4.53
N ASN A 27 -5.71 1.86 3.49
CA ASN A 27 -4.98 1.90 2.23
C ASN A 27 -3.61 2.60 2.37
N GLU A 28 -3.56 3.70 3.10
CA GLU A 28 -2.31 4.42 3.39
C GLU A 28 -1.38 3.59 4.29
N ALA A 29 -1.91 2.97 5.34
CA ALA A 29 -1.14 2.13 6.26
C ALA A 29 -0.56 0.87 5.57
N LEU A 30 -1.27 0.33 4.58
CA LEU A 30 -0.81 -0.82 3.79
C LEU A 30 0.07 -0.41 2.60
N CYS A 31 0.30 0.89 2.37
CA CYS A 31 0.98 1.40 1.18
C CYS A 31 0.47 0.72 -0.11
N VAL A 32 -0.84 0.49 -0.23
CA VAL A 32 -1.45 -0.16 -1.42
C VAL A 32 -1.48 0.76 -2.64
N ALA A 33 -0.73 1.86 -2.62
CA ALA A 33 -0.45 2.63 -3.81
C ALA A 33 0.14 1.69 -4.89
N PRO A 34 -0.35 1.75 -6.13
CA PRO A 34 0.17 0.90 -7.19
C PRO A 34 1.66 1.20 -7.37
N MET A 35 2.49 0.17 -7.15
CA MET A 35 3.93 0.24 -7.35
C MET A 35 4.25 0.23 -8.84
N ASP A 36 4.95 1.26 -9.32
CA ASP A 36 5.48 1.30 -10.67
C ASP A 36 6.69 0.36 -10.77
N ARG A 37 6.45 -0.83 -11.31
CA ARG A 37 7.45 -1.89 -11.45
C ARG A 37 8.62 -1.47 -12.36
N ALA A 38 8.36 -0.64 -13.37
CA ALA A 38 9.39 -0.18 -14.29
C ALA A 38 10.36 0.77 -13.58
N LEU A 39 9.84 1.73 -12.82
CA LEU A 39 10.66 2.63 -12.00
C LEU A 39 11.47 1.87 -10.94
N CYS A 40 10.87 0.87 -10.29
CA CYS A 40 11.59 0.02 -9.34
C CYS A 40 12.73 -0.76 -10.03
N GLN A 41 12.47 -1.33 -11.21
CA GLN A 41 13.47 -2.09 -11.95
C GLN A 41 14.63 -1.21 -12.42
N GLU A 42 14.36 0.01 -12.91
CA GLU A 42 15.39 0.99 -13.25
C GLU A 42 16.22 1.43 -12.03
N ALA A 43 15.58 1.65 -10.88
CA ALA A 43 16.28 2.01 -9.66
C ALA A 43 17.24 0.89 -9.23
N ILE A 44 16.78 -0.36 -9.26
CA ILE A 44 17.61 -1.52 -8.90
C ILE A 44 18.75 -1.69 -9.91
N ALA A 45 18.48 -1.59 -11.21
CA ALA A 45 19.51 -1.68 -12.25
C ALA A 45 20.63 -0.65 -12.04
N ARG A 46 20.28 0.62 -11.76
CA ARG A 46 21.27 1.67 -11.46
C ARG A 46 22.11 1.37 -10.22
N CYS A 47 21.51 0.81 -9.17
CA CYS A 47 22.26 0.41 -7.98
C CYS A 47 23.28 -0.69 -8.28
N TYR A 48 22.89 -1.71 -9.06
CA TYR A 48 23.80 -2.80 -9.43
C TYR A 48 24.91 -2.32 -10.36
N GLU A 49 24.60 -1.43 -11.32
CA GLU A 49 25.59 -0.78 -12.19
C GLU A 49 26.61 0.02 -11.37
N TYR A 50 26.15 0.84 -10.42
CA TYR A 50 27.03 1.60 -9.53
C TYR A 50 27.96 0.70 -8.70
N LEU A 51 27.48 -0.48 -8.30
CA LEU A 51 28.26 -1.47 -7.56
C LEU A 51 29.19 -2.30 -8.47
N GLY A 52 29.13 -2.14 -9.80
CA GLY A 52 29.87 -2.97 -10.75
C GLY A 52 29.40 -4.43 -10.77
N LEU A 53 28.17 -4.68 -10.35
CA LEU A 53 27.57 -6.01 -10.28
C LEU A 53 26.60 -6.25 -11.43
N LYS A 54 26.44 -7.50 -11.83
CA LYS A 54 25.40 -7.89 -12.77
C LYS A 54 24.03 -7.76 -12.09
N CYS A 55 23.12 -7.01 -12.71
CA CYS A 55 21.74 -6.92 -12.23
C CYS A 55 21.04 -8.29 -12.31
N PRO A 56 20.44 -8.79 -11.22
CA PRO A 56 19.69 -10.04 -11.22
C PRO A 56 18.37 -9.90 -11.98
N GLU A 57 17.78 -11.03 -12.35
CA GLU A 57 16.40 -11.05 -12.82
C GLU A 57 15.45 -10.76 -11.64
N ILE A 58 14.58 -9.76 -11.81
CA ILE A 58 13.68 -9.29 -10.76
C ILE A 58 12.26 -9.70 -11.12
N LEU A 59 11.62 -10.47 -10.23
CA LEU A 59 10.25 -10.92 -10.41
C LEU A 59 9.32 -10.15 -9.47
N PHE A 60 8.26 -9.57 -10.03
CA PHE A 60 7.22 -8.88 -9.29
C PHE A 60 5.96 -9.71 -9.22
N PHE A 61 5.50 -10.01 -8.00
CA PHE A 61 4.30 -10.79 -7.75
C PHE A 61 3.14 -9.90 -7.32
N SER A 62 1.93 -10.24 -7.77
CA SER A 62 0.70 -9.54 -7.36
C SER A 62 0.20 -9.94 -5.98
N SER A 63 0.68 -11.07 -5.44
CA SER A 63 0.37 -11.53 -4.08
C SER A 63 1.45 -12.50 -3.58
N PRO A 64 1.55 -12.71 -2.25
CA PRO A 64 2.43 -13.73 -1.67
C PRO A 64 2.13 -15.14 -2.20
N GLN A 65 0.85 -15.47 -2.47
CA GLN A 65 0.46 -16.78 -2.99
C GLN A 65 0.95 -17.01 -4.42
N ALA A 66 1.12 -15.95 -5.22
CA ALA A 66 1.65 -16.08 -6.57
C ALA A 66 3.12 -16.55 -6.55
N ILE A 67 3.88 -16.23 -5.50
CA ILE A 67 5.27 -16.66 -5.36
C ILE A 67 5.38 -18.17 -5.19
N LEU A 68 4.44 -18.79 -4.47
CA LEU A 68 4.47 -20.21 -4.14
C LEU A 68 4.35 -21.13 -5.37
N LYS A 69 3.95 -20.59 -6.53
CA LYS A 69 3.89 -21.34 -7.80
C LYS A 69 5.21 -21.33 -8.57
N HIS A 70 6.16 -20.49 -8.15
CA HIS A 70 7.48 -20.33 -8.78
C HIS A 70 8.63 -20.87 -7.90
N LEU A 71 8.32 -21.36 -6.70
CA LEU A 71 9.22 -22.08 -5.80
C LEU A 71 9.04 -23.60 -6.00
#